data_AF-A0A6G3T052-F1
#
_entry.id   AF-A0A6G3T052-F1
#
_cell.length_a   1.000
_cell.length_b   1.000
_cell.length_c   1.000
_cell.angle_alpha   90.00
_cell.angle_beta   90.00
_cell.angle_gamma   90.00
#
_symmetry.space_group_name_H-M   'P 1'
#
loop_
_entity.id
_entity.type
_entity.pdbx_description
1 polymer ?
#
loop_
_entity_poly.entity_id
_entity_poly.type
_entity_poly.pdbx_seq_one_letter_code
_entity_poly.pdbx_strand_id
1 'polypeptide(L)'
;MGVEAHATNERVTGRTWTVRLDPVGRGRADVRVSCSRPACAAQVLPSAAVGRTAAVEHLKAHLRAGPAPRPSAYCACRAEECHTHIRPAGPRERPAPWR
;
A
#
# COMPACT_ATOMS: atom_id res chain seq x y z
N MET A 1 -30.00 12.77 6.05
CA MET A 1 -28.55 12.96 6.27
C MET A 1 -27.81 11.88 5.48
N GLY A 2 -27.29 12.27 4.31
CA GLY A 2 -26.61 11.37 3.37
C GLY A 2 -25.23 11.00 3.88
N VAL A 3 -24.88 9.72 3.77
CA VAL A 3 -23.48 9.29 3.91
C VAL A 3 -22.79 9.68 2.60
N GLU A 4 -22.07 10.79 2.64
CA GLU A 4 -21.12 11.17 1.59
C GLU A 4 -20.16 9.99 1.44
N ALA A 5 -20.34 9.19 0.37
CA ALA A 5 -19.29 8.29 -0.08
C ALA A 5 -18.12 9.22 -0.38
N HIS A 6 -17.08 9.18 0.46
CA HIS A 6 -15.94 10.07 0.41
C HIS A 6 -15.19 9.84 -0.91
N ALA A 7 -15.69 10.45 -1.98
CA ALA A 7 -15.11 10.53 -3.30
C ALA A 7 -13.95 11.52 -3.28
N THR A 8 -13.21 11.59 -2.17
CA THR A 8 -11.92 12.25 -2.15
C THR A 8 -10.96 11.34 -2.88
N ASN A 9 -10.93 11.42 -4.21
CA ASN A 9 -9.76 11.08 -5.01
C ASN A 9 -8.63 12.09 -4.72
N GLU A 10 -8.41 12.38 -3.44
CA GLU A 10 -7.38 13.28 -2.99
C GLU A 10 -6.09 12.51 -3.15
N ARG A 11 -5.40 12.83 -4.24
CA ARG A 11 -4.06 12.35 -4.51
C ARG A 11 -3.18 12.91 -3.42
N VAL A 12 -2.99 12.15 -2.35
CA VAL A 12 -2.07 12.52 -1.28
C VAL A 12 -0.69 12.70 -1.92
N THR A 13 -0.17 13.92 -1.86
CA THR A 13 1.10 14.32 -2.45
C THR A 13 2.20 13.35 -2.03
N GLY A 14 2.88 12.74 -3.01
CA GLY A 14 3.93 11.74 -2.79
C GLY A 14 3.50 10.27 -2.83
N ARG A 15 2.18 9.96 -2.90
CA ARG A 15 1.70 8.58 -3.17
C ARG A 15 1.38 8.39 -4.65
N THR A 16 2.12 7.50 -5.30
CA THR A 16 1.98 7.20 -6.75
C THR A 16 0.65 6.52 -7.09
N TRP A 17 0.08 5.76 -6.15
CA TRP A 17 -1.19 5.04 -6.35
C TRP A 17 -1.82 4.66 -5.00
N THR A 18 -3.13 4.41 -4.99
CA THR A 18 -3.89 3.96 -3.82
C THR A 18 -4.84 2.82 -4.17
N VAL A 19 -4.97 1.84 -3.28
CA VAL A 19 -5.98 0.77 -3.34
C VAL A 19 -7.06 1.06 -2.31
N ARG A 20 -8.33 1.05 -2.71
CA ARG A 20 -9.49 1.33 -1.87
C ARG A 20 -10.34 0.09 -1.70
N LEU A 21 -11.04 0.05 -0.57
CA LEU A 21 -12.00 -0.97 -0.23
C LEU A 21 -13.30 -0.28 0.19
N ASP A 22 -14.30 -0.30 -0.68
CA ASP A 22 -15.55 0.42 -0.51
C ASP A 22 -16.72 -0.58 -0.37
N PRO A 23 -17.67 -0.40 0.56
CA PRO A 23 -18.88 -1.22 0.59
C PRO A 23 -19.72 -0.99 -0.67
N VAL A 24 -20.25 -2.06 -1.27
CA VAL A 24 -21.07 -1.94 -2.50
C VAL A 24 -22.46 -1.35 -2.21
N GLY A 25 -22.95 -1.52 -0.98
CA GLY A 25 -24.23 -0.97 -0.54
C GLY A 25 -24.44 -1.16 0.96
N ARG A 26 -25.37 -0.40 1.54
CA ARG A 26 -25.70 -0.51 2.97
C ARG A 26 -26.24 -1.91 3.27
N GLY A 27 -25.69 -2.57 4.29
CA GLY A 27 -26.13 -3.90 4.74
C GLY A 27 -25.68 -5.06 3.85
N ARG A 28 -24.88 -4.80 2.79
CA ARG A 28 -24.28 -5.87 2.00
C ARG A 28 -22.91 -6.24 2.55
N ALA A 29 -22.59 -7.53 2.49
CA ALA A 29 -21.25 -8.03 2.78
C ALA A 29 -20.26 -7.71 1.64
N ASP A 30 -20.79 -7.52 0.43
CA ASP A 30 -19.99 -7.27 -0.76
C ASP A 30 -19.21 -5.96 -0.67
N VAL A 31 -17.95 -6.02 -1.10
CA VAL A 31 -17.02 -4.89 -1.14
C VAL A 31 -16.42 -4.75 -2.52
N ARG A 32 -16.24 -3.51 -2.97
CA ARG A 32 -15.51 -3.15 -4.18
C ARG A 32 -14.07 -2.81 -3.81
N VAL A 33 -13.12 -3.51 -4.42
CA VAL A 33 -11.71 -3.13 -4.42
C VAL A 33 -11.44 -2.33 -5.69
N SER A 34 -10.86 -1.14 -5.55
CA SER A 34 -10.47 -0.30 -6.69
C SER A 34 -9.05 0.22 -6.51
N CYS A 35 -8.34 0.44 -7.62
CA CYS A 35 -7.01 1.05 -7.61
C CYS A 35 -7.05 2.34 -8.43
N SER A 36 -6.32 3.37 -7.98
CA SER A 36 -6.24 4.65 -8.70
C SER A 36 -5.44 4.58 -10.00
N ARG A 37 -4.77 3.44 -10.28
CA ARG A 37 -4.07 3.21 -11.55
C ARG A 37 -5.06 2.69 -12.60
N PRO A 38 -5.10 3.30 -13.81
CA PRO A 38 -6.06 2.93 -14.85
C PRO A 38 -5.85 1.51 -15.41
N ALA A 39 -4.64 0.97 -15.31
CA ALA A 39 -4.33 -0.40 -15.73
C ALA A 39 -4.92 -1.48 -14.80
N CYS A 40 -5.47 -1.10 -13.65
CA CYS A 40 -5.99 -2.02 -12.65
C CYS A 40 -7.52 -2.02 -12.68
N ALA A 41 -8.12 -3.16 -13.02
CA ALA A 41 -9.55 -3.33 -12.99
C ALA A 41 -10.09 -3.37 -11.55
N ALA A 42 -11.21 -2.67 -11.32
CA ALA A 42 -11.94 -2.78 -10.07
C ALA A 42 -12.63 -4.15 -9.97
N GLN A 43 -12.71 -4.70 -8.76
CA GLN A 43 -13.27 -6.02 -8.49
C GLN A 43 -14.32 -5.92 -7.38
N VAL A 44 -15.37 -6.73 -7.46
CA VAL A 44 -16.36 -6.88 -6.38
C VAL A 44 -16.18 -8.24 -5.75
N LEU A 45 -16.07 -8.27 -4.42
CA LEU A 45 -15.75 -9.45 -3.63
C LEU A 45 -16.81 -9.65 -2.53
N PRO A 46 -17.12 -10.90 -2.15
CA PRO A 46 -18.30 -11.23 -1.36
C PRO A 46 -18.21 -10.85 0.13
N SER A 47 -17.03 -10.44 0.61
CA SER A 47 -16.86 -10.02 2.00
C SER A 47 -15.71 -9.04 2.18
N ALA A 48 -15.78 -8.23 3.23
CA ALA A 48 -14.70 -7.33 3.64
C ALA A 48 -13.39 -8.08 3.95
N ALA A 49 -13.45 -9.30 4.49
CA ALA A 49 -12.25 -10.09 4.77
C ALA A 49 -11.53 -10.49 3.48
N VAL A 50 -12.28 -11.03 2.49
CA VAL A 50 -11.74 -11.39 1.18
C VAL A 50 -11.23 -10.15 0.45
N GLY A 51 -11.97 -9.04 0.52
CA GLY A 51 -11.56 -7.75 -0.05
C GLY A 51 -10.25 -7.21 0.53
N ARG A 52 -10.05 -7.30 1.85
CA ARG A 52 -8.79 -6.89 2.48
C ARG A 52 -7.61 -7.74 2.00
N THR A 53 -7.77 -9.07 1.94
CA THR A 53 -6.72 -9.96 1.44
C THR A 53 -6.35 -9.62 0.00
N ALA A 54 -7.36 -9.45 -0.87
CA ALA A 54 -7.15 -9.08 -2.27
C ALA A 54 -6.46 -7.71 -2.41
N ALA A 55 -6.87 -6.71 -1.61
CA ALA A 55 -6.25 -5.39 -1.62
C ALA A 55 -4.78 -5.43 -1.18
N VAL A 56 -4.43 -6.24 -0.17
CA VAL A 56 -3.05 -6.43 0.29
C VAL A 56 -2.20 -7.13 -0.76
N GLU A 57 -2.71 -8.18 -1.40
CA GLU A 57 -1.97 -8.86 -2.47
C GLU A 57 -1.78 -7.95 -3.69
N HIS A 58 -2.78 -7.14 -4.02
CA HIS A 58 -2.67 -6.13 -5.08
C HIS A 58 -1.62 -5.05 -4.75
N LEU A 59 -1.59 -4.55 -3.50
CA LEU A 59 -0.57 -3.63 -3.01
C LEU A 59 0.83 -4.25 -3.13
N LYS A 60 1.01 -5.50 -2.70
CA LYS A 60 2.30 -6.21 -2.83
C LYS A 60 2.73 -6.36 -4.28
N ALA A 61 1.81 -6.66 -5.20
CA ALA A 61 2.12 -6.76 -6.62
C ALA A 61 2.65 -5.43 -7.18
N HIS A 62 2.03 -4.30 -6.82
CA HIS A 62 2.53 -2.99 -7.22
C HIS A 62 3.86 -2.62 -6.58
N LEU A 63 4.12 -3.00 -5.33
CA LEU A 63 5.41 -2.78 -4.69
C LEU A 63 6.52 -3.58 -5.37
N ARG A 64 6.24 -4.83 -5.78
CA ARG A 64 7.19 -5.67 -6.52
C ARG A 64 7.46 -5.18 -7.95
N ALA A 65 6.43 -4.67 -8.62
CA ALA A 65 6.53 -4.13 -9.98
C ALA A 65 6.98 -2.66 -10.02
N GLY A 66 7.02 -1.99 -8.87
CA GLY A 66 7.52 -0.64 -8.75
C GLY A 66 9.02 -0.57 -9.01
N PRO A 67 9.57 0.62 -9.30
CA PRO A 67 11.01 0.78 -9.35
C PRO A 67 11.59 0.27 -8.03
N ALA A 68 12.69 -0.49 -8.12
CA ALA A 68 13.47 -0.93 -6.98
C ALA A 68 13.73 0.25 -6.02
N PRO A 69 14.10 0.00 -4.75
CA PRO A 69 14.64 1.04 -3.89
C PRO A 69 15.57 1.92 -4.72
N ARG A 70 15.40 3.25 -4.64
CA ARG A 70 16.20 4.19 -5.44
C ARG A 70 17.66 3.73 -5.39
N PRO A 71 18.45 3.82 -6.46
CA PRO A 71 19.84 3.34 -6.43
C PRO A 71 20.65 3.94 -5.25
N SER A 72 20.26 5.13 -4.78
CA SER A 72 20.80 5.82 -3.62
C SER A 72 20.23 5.38 -2.26
N ALA A 73 19.29 4.45 -2.22
CA ALA A 73 18.64 3.94 -1.02
C ALA A 73 19.45 2.74 -0.52
N TYR A 74 20.39 3.02 0.38
CA TYR A 74 21.20 2.02 1.04
C TYR A 74 20.72 1.83 2.48
N CYS A 75 20.82 0.60 2.98
CA CYS A 75 20.79 0.38 4.43
C CYS A 75 21.96 1.15 5.07
N ALA A 76 21.79 1.62 6.31
CA ALA A 76 22.86 2.30 7.05
C ALA A 76 24.16 1.47 7.13
N CYS A 77 24.07 0.14 7.05
CA CYS A 77 25.23 -0.76 7.03
C CYS A 77 26.01 -0.78 5.71
N ARG A 78 25.44 -0.31 4.59
CA ARG A 78 26.05 -0.28 3.24
C ARG A 78 26.62 -1.61 2.71
N ALA A 79 26.26 -2.75 3.29
CA ALA A 79 26.67 -4.05 2.78
C ALA A 79 26.03 -4.37 1.41
N GLU A 80 26.78 -5.01 0.52
CA GLU A 80 26.37 -5.36 -0.86
C GLU A 80 25.10 -6.24 -0.88
N GLU A 81 24.92 -7.09 0.14
CA GLU A 81 23.76 -7.97 0.31
C GLU A 81 22.78 -7.49 1.38
N CYS A 82 22.80 -6.21 1.77
CA CYS A 82 21.99 -5.70 2.89
C CYS A 82 20.47 -5.96 2.78
N HIS A 83 19.97 -6.21 1.57
CA HIS A 83 18.58 -6.55 1.28
C HIS A 83 18.17 -7.95 1.77
N THR A 84 19.11 -8.85 2.08
CA THR A 84 18.86 -10.20 2.60
C THR A 84 18.85 -10.26 4.13
N HIS A 85 19.34 -9.22 4.80
CA HIS A 85 19.45 -9.21 6.25
C HIS A 85 18.07 -9.10 6.90
N ILE A 86 17.69 -10.13 7.65
CA ILE A 86 16.63 -10.04 8.63
C ILE A 86 17.24 -9.34 9.85
N ARG A 87 16.76 -8.13 10.16
CA ARG A 87 17.20 -7.40 11.34
C ARG A 87 16.92 -8.25 12.59
N PRO A 88 17.91 -8.56 13.44
CA PRO A 88 17.61 -9.12 14.76
C PRO A 88 16.81 -8.08 15.55
N ALA A 89 15.70 -8.50 16.16
CA ALA A 89 14.77 -7.61 16.85
C ALA A 89 15.52 -6.75 17.89
N GLY A 90 15.38 -5.43 17.81
CA GLY A 90 15.99 -4.47 18.73
C GLY A 90 15.55 -3.03 18.46
N PRO A 91 15.70 -2.09 19.42
CA PRO A 91 15.28 -0.70 19.25
C PRO A 91 16.01 -0.04 18.08
N ARG A 92 15.33 0.82 17.30
CA ARG A 92 16.00 1.65 16.28
C ARG A 92 16.73 2.77 17.00
N GLU A 93 18.07 2.78 16.97
CA GLU A 93 18.80 4.01 17.28
C GLU A 93 18.53 5.04 16.18
N ARG A 94 18.07 6.21 16.61
CA ARG A 94 17.80 7.33 15.71
C ARG A 94 19.13 7.88 15.22
N PRO A 95 19.41 7.91 13.90
CA PRO A 95 20.66 8.49 13.41
C PRO A 95 20.72 9.97 13.83
N ALA A 96 21.88 10.40 14.31
CA ALA A 96 22.12 11.79 14.71
C ALA A 96 21.92 12.72 13.50
N PRO A 97 21.34 13.92 13.69
CA PRO A 97 21.23 14.90 12.63
C PRO A 97 22.64 15.28 12.18
N TRP A 98 22.95 15.01 10.91
CA TRP A 98 24.19 15.42 10.27
C TRP A 98 24.28 16.96 10.29
N ARG A 99 25.48 17.50 10.56
CA ARG A 99 25.82 18.91 10.34
C ARG A 99 26.43 19.06 8.95
#